data_AF-A0A2G6NLU2-F1
#
_entry.id   AF-A0A2G6NLU2-F1
#
_cell.length_a   1.000
_cell.length_b   1.000
_cell.length_c   1.000
_cell.angle_alpha   90.00
_cell.angle_beta   90.00
_cell.angle_gamma   90.00
#
_symmetry.space_group_name_H-M   'P 1'
#
loop_
_entity.id
_entity.type
_entity.pdbx_description
1 polymer ?
#
loop_
_entity_poly.entity_id
_entity_poly.type
_entity_poly.pdbx_seq_one_letter_code
_entity_poly.pdbx_strand_id
1 'polypeptide(L)' 'MKKLLVALVLAGCLLSATTSMARLKYECWTYINGHPGKMIKRVADSNSEATKMATDWFRDNEYKFDYIKCK' A
#
# COMPACT_ATOMS: atom_id res chain seq x y z
N MET A 1 51.31 -3.64 -10.92
CA MET A 1 50.28 -3.45 -9.86
C MET A 1 49.35 -2.26 -10.16
N LYS A 2 48.80 -2.13 -11.38
CA LYS A 2 47.89 -1.01 -11.76
C LYS A 2 46.59 -1.46 -12.44
N LYS A 3 46.45 -2.75 -12.73
CA LYS A 3 45.29 -3.31 -13.46
C LYS A 3 44.16 -3.79 -12.53
N LEU A 4 44.38 -3.84 -11.21
CA LEU A 4 43.39 -4.34 -10.26
C LEU A 4 42.42 -3.28 -9.72
N LEU A 5 42.73 -1.99 -9.84
CA LEU A 5 41.90 -0.94 -9.24
C LEU A 5 40.74 -0.48 -10.13
N VAL A 6 40.80 -0.74 -11.44
CA VAL A 6 39.77 -0.31 -12.40
C VAL A 6 38.53 -1.21 -12.35
N ALA A 7 38.67 -2.47 -11.92
CA ALA A 7 37.57 -3.43 -11.89
C ALA A 7 36.58 -3.21 -10.73
N LEU A 8 36.94 -2.45 -9.70
CA LEU A 8 36.11 -2.26 -8.51
C LEU A 8 35.11 -1.09 -8.62
N VAL A 9 35.29 -0.17 -9.57
CA VAL A 9 34.40 1.00 -9.73
C VAL A 9 33.15 0.67 -10.56
N LEU A 10 33.18 -0.37 -11.40
CA LEU A 10 32.05 -0.78 -12.25
C LEU A 10 31.02 -1.68 -11.56
N ALA A 11 31.30 -2.20 -10.35
CA ALA A 11 30.39 -3.07 -9.62
C ALA A 11 29.40 -2.33 -8.68
N GLY A 12 29.52 -1.01 -8.55
CA GLY A 12 28.79 -0.23 -7.54
C GLY A 12 27.43 0.35 -7.95
N CYS A 13 27.04 0.29 -9.23
CA CYS A 13 25.89 1.06 -9.74
C CYS A 13 24.54 0.31 -9.82
N LEU A 14 24.41 -0.90 -9.28
CA LEU A 14 23.21 -1.74 -9.54
C LEU A 14 22.15 -1.79 -8.42
N LEU A 15 22.27 -1.04 -7.32
CA LEU A 15 21.43 -1.27 -6.13
C LEU A 15 20.33 -0.24 -5.83
N SER A 16 20.14 0.77 -6.66
CA SER A 16 19.03 1.72 -6.51
C SER A 16 18.01 1.58 -7.62
N ALA A 17 17.52 0.35 -7.82
CA ALA A 17 16.21 0.14 -8.41
C ALA A 17 15.17 0.63 -7.41
N THR A 18 14.88 1.93 -7.42
CA THR A 18 13.72 2.50 -6.74
C THR A 18 12.50 1.85 -7.36
N THR A 19 11.97 0.80 -6.73
CA THR A 19 10.70 0.21 -7.11
C THR A 19 9.65 1.28 -6.90
N SER A 20 9.26 1.98 -7.95
CA SER A 20 8.08 2.82 -7.95
C SER A 20 6.88 1.89 -7.76
N MET A 21 6.47 1.68 -6.50
CA MET A 21 5.29 0.89 -6.19
C MET A 21 4.10 1.65 -6.79
N ALA A 22 3.46 1.06 -7.78
CA ALA A 22 2.33 1.67 -8.46
C ALA A 22 1.16 1.77 -7.48
N ARG A 23 0.69 3.00 -7.23
CA ARG A 23 -0.46 3.27 -6.38
C ARG A 23 -1.75 2.84 -7.04
N LEU A 24 -2.46 1.89 -6.43
CA LEU A 24 -3.72 1.34 -6.91
C LEU A 24 -4.91 1.99 -6.21
N LYS A 25 -6.04 2.05 -6.90
CA LYS A 25 -7.32 2.48 -6.34
C LYS A 25 -8.07 1.25 -5.80
N TYR A 26 -8.43 1.29 -4.53
CA TYR A 26 -9.18 0.25 -3.84
C TYR A 26 -10.57 0.77 -3.44
N GLU A 27 -11.58 -0.09 -3.58
CA GLU A 27 -12.92 0.15 -3.06
C GLU A 27 -13.10 -0.60 -1.74
N CYS A 28 -13.25 0.17 -0.66
CA CYS A 28 -13.34 -0.35 0.69
C CYS A 28 -14.76 -0.22 1.23
N TRP A 29 -15.36 -1.35 1.57
CA TRP A 29 -16.72 -1.46 2.08
C TRP A 29 -16.72 -1.80 3.57
N THR A 30 -17.53 -1.10 4.36
CA THR A 30 -17.90 -1.58 5.70
C THR A 30 -18.92 -2.69 5.61
N TYR A 31 -18.92 -3.58 6.58
CA TYR A 31 -19.94 -4.61 6.76
C TYR A 31 -20.49 -4.58 8.17
N ILE A 32 -21.82 -4.72 8.30
CA ILE A 32 -22.54 -4.85 9.57
C ILE A 32 -23.44 -6.09 9.45
N ASN A 33 -23.31 -7.04 10.36
CA ASN A 33 -23.99 -8.34 10.33
C ASN A 33 -23.82 -9.05 8.97
N GLY A 34 -22.65 -8.92 8.34
CA GLY A 34 -22.36 -9.51 7.03
C GLY A 34 -22.96 -8.77 5.83
N HIS A 35 -23.71 -7.68 6.04
CA HIS A 35 -24.29 -6.86 4.96
C HIS A 35 -23.42 -5.66 4.63
N PRO A 36 -23.23 -5.32 3.34
CA PRO A 36 -22.44 -4.15 2.94
C PRO A 36 -23.12 -2.86 3.39
N GLY A 37 -22.35 -1.96 3.99
CA GLY A 37 -22.78 -0.64 4.42
C GLY A 37 -22.22 0.45 3.51
N LYS A 38 -21.27 1.23 4.03
CA LYS A 38 -20.68 2.39 3.36
C LYS A 38 -19.45 1.99 2.55
N MET A 39 -19.34 2.52 1.33
CA MET A 39 -18.15 2.41 0.49
C MET A 39 -17.35 3.71 0.45
N ILE A 40 -16.03 3.58 0.48
CA ILE A 40 -15.08 4.66 0.18
C ILE A 40 -13.99 4.17 -0.77
N LYS A 41 -13.34 5.10 -1.47
CA LYS A 41 -12.20 4.82 -2.35
C LYS A 41 -10.90 5.25 -1.69
N ARG A 42 -9.86 4.40 -1.76
CA ARG A 42 -8.51 4.70 -1.26
C ARG A 42 -7.48 4.43 -2.32
N VAL A 43 -6.46 5.28 -2.37
CA VAL A 43 -5.28 5.07 -3.22
C VAL A 43 -4.16 4.61 -2.29
N ALA A 44 -3.62 3.43 -2.53
CA ALA A 44 -2.60 2.82 -1.66
C ALA A 44 -1.64 1.93 -2.47
N ASP A 45 -0.50 1.61 -1.89
CA ASP A 45 0.50 0.73 -2.49
C ASP A 45 0.11 -0.74 -2.34
N SER A 46 -0.78 -1.08 -1.39
CA SER A 46 -1.29 -2.44 -1.16
C SER A 46 -2.73 -2.48 -0.62
N ASN A 47 -3.38 -3.64 -0.72
CA ASN A 47 -4.72 -3.88 -0.15
C ASN A 47 -4.72 -3.75 1.39
N SER A 48 -3.64 -4.19 2.04
CA SER A 48 -3.48 -4.07 3.49
C SER A 48 -3.39 -2.61 3.92
N GLU A 49 -2.63 -1.80 3.20
CA GLU A 49 -2.54 -0.36 3.44
C GLU A 49 -3.89 0.33 3.20
N ALA A 50 -4.57 0.02 2.09
CA ALA A 50 -5.90 0.54 1.82
C ALA A 50 -6.91 0.21 2.93
N THR A 51 -6.86 -1.02 3.45
CA THR A 51 -7.72 -1.48 4.55
C THR A 51 -7.42 -0.71 5.83
N LYS A 52 -6.15 -0.50 6.16
CA LYS A 52 -5.75 0.31 7.32
C LYS A 52 -6.24 1.75 7.18
N MET A 53 -5.98 2.41 6.05
CA MET A 53 -6.44 3.77 5.76
C MET A 53 -7.97 3.90 5.82
N ALA A 54 -8.70 2.90 5.32
CA ALA A 54 -10.15 2.88 5.38
C ALA A 54 -10.66 2.71 6.82
N THR A 55 -10.05 1.80 7.58
CA THR A 55 -10.39 1.56 9.00
C THR A 55 -10.18 2.81 9.83
N ASP A 56 -9.03 3.47 9.69
CA ASP A 56 -8.72 4.72 10.39
C ASP A 56 -9.77 5.79 10.04
N TRP A 57 -10.07 5.99 8.76
CA TRP A 57 -11.08 6.98 8.35
C TRP A 57 -12.50 6.68 8.87
N PHE A 58 -12.95 5.42 8.80
CA PHE A 58 -14.28 5.07 9.29
C PHE A 58 -14.39 5.25 10.81
N ARG A 59 -13.32 4.93 11.56
CA ARG A 59 -13.25 5.20 13.01
C ARG A 59 -13.28 6.69 13.31
N ASP A 60 -12.48 7.49 12.61
CA ASP A 60 -12.38 8.94 12.82
C ASP A 60 -13.69 9.67 12.48
N ASN A 61 -14.53 9.06 11.64
CA ASN A 61 -15.85 9.57 11.28
C ASN A 61 -17.00 8.83 11.98
N GLU A 62 -16.70 8.12 13.08
CA GLU A 62 -17.68 7.48 13.97
C GLU A 62 -18.64 6.49 13.27
N TYR A 63 -18.21 5.87 12.17
CA TYR A 63 -18.99 4.83 11.50
C TYR A 63 -18.94 3.53 12.30
N LYS A 64 -20.10 2.88 12.44
CA LYS A 64 -20.21 1.53 12.99
C LYS A 64 -19.96 0.49 11.90
N PHE A 65 -19.13 -0.50 12.18
CA PHE A 65 -18.83 -1.63 11.29
C PHE A 65 -18.26 -2.80 12.10
N ASP A 66 -18.49 -4.03 11.63
CA ASP A 66 -17.88 -5.23 12.21
C ASP A 66 -16.52 -5.51 11.57
N TYR A 67 -16.45 -5.35 10.25
CA TYR A 67 -15.21 -5.47 9.48
C TYR A 67 -15.27 -4.62 8.21
N ILE A 68 -14.09 -4.41 7.61
CA ILE A 68 -13.90 -3.72 6.33
C ILE A 68 -13.29 -4.69 5.34
N LYS A 69 -13.73 -4.61 4.08
CA LYS A 69 -13.14 -5.35 2.97
C LYS A 69 -12.83 -4.40 1.82
N CYS A 70 -11.55 -4.32 1.46
CA CYS A 70 -11.08 -3.58 0.29
C CYS A 70 -10.86 -4.54 -0.89
N LYS A 71 -11.20 -4.09 -2.10
CA LYS A 71 -10.95 -4.80 -3.37
C LYS A 71 -10.27 -3.87 -4.36
#